data_AF-A0A1H2XX59-F1
#
_entry.id   AF-A0A1H2XX59-F1
#
_cell.length_a   1.000
_cell.length_b   1.000
_cell.length_c   1.000
_cell.angle_alpha   90.00
_cell.angle_beta   90.00
_cell.angle_gamma   90.00
#
_symmetry.space_group_name_H-M   'P 1'
#
loop_
_entity.id
_entity.type
_entity.pdbx_description
1 polymer ?
#
loop_
_entity_poly.entity_id
_entity_poly.type
_entity_poly.pdbx_seq_one_letter_code
_entity_poly.pdbx_strand_id
1 'polypeptide(L)'
;MSSPPTPSSKNIKLGIPNHEGQMSMLFSKGGSREGAGRKGFGETRKVSLTLSAEVWQALEAHCIAKSCSKSEALRGMIETYLHNEHSEGR
;
A
#
# COMPACT_ATOMS: atom_id res chain seq x y z
N MET A 1 16.55 -26.41 -36.30
CA MET A 1 16.24 -27.14 -35.05
C MET A 1 16.71 -26.26 -33.90
N SER A 2 15.80 -25.59 -33.19
CA SER A 2 16.13 -24.70 -32.06
C SER A 2 15.24 -25.05 -30.89
N SER A 3 15.80 -25.67 -29.86
CA SER A 3 15.12 -26.04 -28.62
C SER A 3 15.05 -24.84 -27.65
N PRO A 4 14.03 -24.75 -26.78
CA PRO A 4 13.79 -23.59 -25.91
C PRO A 4 14.65 -23.62 -24.62
N PRO A 5 14.87 -22.47 -23.95
CA PRO A 5 15.63 -22.40 -22.70
C PRO A 5 14.80 -22.88 -21.50
N THR A 6 15.44 -23.68 -20.63
CA THR A 6 14.91 -24.23 -19.38
C THR A 6 14.89 -23.21 -18.22
N PRO A 7 13.98 -23.36 -17.23
CA PRO A 7 13.76 -22.37 -16.17
C PRO A 7 14.83 -22.41 -15.07
N SER A 8 15.19 -21.20 -14.59
CA SER A 8 16.12 -20.94 -13.49
C SER A 8 15.59 -21.46 -12.14
N SER A 9 16.29 -22.45 -11.58
CA SER A 9 16.10 -22.94 -10.21
C SER A 9 16.60 -21.91 -9.19
N LYS A 10 15.67 -21.25 -8.48
CA LYS A 10 16.01 -20.43 -7.31
C LYS A 10 16.27 -21.35 -6.11
N ASN A 11 17.49 -21.31 -5.61
CA ASN A 11 17.94 -22.01 -4.40
C ASN A 11 17.24 -21.44 -3.15
N ILE A 12 16.25 -22.16 -2.63
CA ILE A 12 15.71 -21.90 -1.28
C ILE A 12 16.62 -22.64 -0.29
N LYS A 13 17.46 -21.91 0.43
CA LYS A 13 18.31 -22.48 1.49
C LYS A 13 17.56 -22.39 2.81
N LEU A 14 16.94 -23.50 3.20
CA LEU A 14 16.34 -23.67 4.52
C LEU A 14 17.48 -23.70 5.57
N GLY A 15 17.55 -22.67 6.40
CA GLY A 15 18.40 -22.67 7.59
C GLY A 15 17.52 -22.84 8.82
N ILE A 16 17.55 -24.02 9.42
CA ILE A 16 17.13 -24.21 10.81
C ILE A 16 18.41 -24.35 11.62
N PRO A 17 18.64 -23.50 12.61
CA PRO A 17 19.12 -24.05 13.88
C PRO A 17 18.29 -23.61 15.07
N ASN A 18 18.13 -24.59 15.94
CA ASN A 18 17.58 -24.52 17.27
C ASN A 18 18.51 -23.74 18.20
N HIS A 19 17.89 -22.96 19.10
CA HIS A 19 18.43 -22.45 20.34
C HIS A 19 19.67 -21.54 20.27
N GLU A 20 19.52 -20.39 20.95
CA GLU A 20 20.58 -19.47 21.39
C GLU A 20 21.35 -18.69 20.33
N GLY A 21 20.99 -17.40 20.23
CA GLY A 21 22.01 -16.36 20.09
C GLY A 21 22.31 -15.85 18.69
N GLN A 22 21.30 -15.22 18.08
CA GLN A 22 21.43 -14.11 17.12
C GLN A 22 21.72 -14.42 15.64
N MET A 23 21.16 -13.54 14.80
CA MET A 23 21.43 -13.23 13.38
C MET A 23 20.43 -13.86 12.37
N SER A 24 19.78 -13.15 11.46
CA SER A 24 19.88 -11.76 10.98
C SER A 24 18.51 -11.33 10.44
N MET A 25 18.10 -10.08 10.67
CA MET A 25 16.79 -9.57 10.24
C MET A 25 16.66 -9.59 8.71
N LEU A 26 15.95 -10.58 8.18
CA LEU A 26 15.34 -10.45 6.86
C LEU A 26 14.20 -9.45 7.01
N PHE A 27 14.47 -8.20 6.62
CA PHE A 27 13.50 -7.14 6.42
C PHE A 27 12.46 -7.54 5.35
N SER A 28 11.62 -8.51 5.70
CA SER A 28 10.35 -8.74 5.04
C SER A 28 9.42 -7.65 5.57
N LYS A 29 9.17 -6.64 4.73
CA LYS A 29 8.17 -5.60 4.95
C LYS A 29 6.79 -6.29 5.15
N GLY A 30 6.50 -6.65 6.39
CA GLY A 30 5.24 -7.27 6.82
C GLY A 30 5.37 -8.76 7.12
N GLY A 31 4.89 -9.17 8.31
CA GLY A 31 4.64 -10.58 8.63
C GLY A 31 3.48 -11.16 7.82
N SER A 32 3.18 -12.44 8.04
CA SER A 32 2.24 -13.31 7.30
C SER A 32 0.75 -12.93 7.36
N ARG A 33 0.42 -11.65 7.15
CA ARG A 33 -0.95 -11.16 6.96
C ARG A 33 -1.23 -10.99 5.48
N GLU A 34 -2.49 -11.21 5.08
CA GLU A 34 -2.94 -10.88 3.72
C GLU A 34 -2.53 -9.43 3.36
N GLY A 35 -1.82 -9.28 2.24
CA GLY A 35 -1.28 -7.99 1.78
C GLY A 35 0.20 -7.75 2.07
N ALA A 36 0.89 -8.61 2.83
CA ALA A 36 2.35 -8.56 2.93
C ALA A 36 2.98 -8.87 1.57
N GLY A 37 3.73 -7.90 1.00
CA GLY A 37 4.40 -8.05 -0.30
C GLY A 37 3.60 -7.57 -1.53
N ARG A 38 2.41 -6.96 -1.39
CA ARG A 38 1.79 -6.26 -2.53
C ARG A 38 2.68 -5.08 -2.96
N LYS A 39 2.91 -4.92 -4.27
CA LYS A 39 3.58 -3.73 -4.83
C LYS A 39 2.88 -2.48 -4.29
N GLY A 40 3.63 -1.58 -3.66
CA GLY A 40 3.06 -0.35 -3.11
C GLY A 40 2.45 0.50 -4.23
N PHE A 41 1.24 1.03 -3.98
CA PHE A 41 0.53 1.94 -4.88
C PHE A 41 1.18 3.33 -5.00
N GLY A 42 2.25 3.58 -4.26
CA GLY A 42 2.94 4.87 -4.16
C GLY A 42 3.62 5.02 -2.80
N GLU A 43 3.95 6.26 -2.43
CA GLU A 43 4.47 6.60 -1.10
C GLU A 43 3.29 6.94 -0.16
N THR A 44 3.24 6.29 1.01
CA THR A 44 2.24 6.62 2.04
C THR A 44 2.84 7.59 3.03
N ARG A 45 2.22 8.77 3.19
CA ARG A 45 2.53 9.74 4.26
C ARG A 45 1.35 9.88 5.20
N LYS A 46 1.61 9.89 6.50
CA LYS A 46 0.60 10.20 7.52
C LYS A 46 0.48 11.71 7.64
N VAL A 47 -0.75 12.21 7.59
CA VAL A 47 -1.06 13.62 7.76
C VAL A 47 -2.10 13.77 8.87
N SER A 48 -1.96 14.83 9.66
CA SER A 48 -2.98 15.25 10.61
C SER A 48 -3.83 16.33 9.93
N LEU A 49 -5.15 16.21 10.03
CA LEU A 49 -6.09 17.19 9.50
C LEU A 49 -6.94 17.70 10.65
N THR A 50 -7.13 19.01 10.70
CA THR A 50 -8.07 19.66 11.61
C THR A 50 -9.18 20.24 10.77
N LEU A 51 -10.40 19.72 10.93
CA LEU A 51 -11.60 20.14 10.22
C LEU A 51 -12.71 20.40 11.25
N SER A 52 -13.74 21.13 10.86
CA SER A 52 -14.92 21.29 11.70
C SER A 52 -15.63 19.94 11.93
N ALA A 53 -16.40 19.84 13.01
CA ALA A 53 -17.17 18.64 13.31
C ALA A 53 -18.16 18.28 12.19
N GLU A 54 -18.79 19.30 11.58
CA GLU A 54 -19.69 19.13 10.44
C GLU A 54 -19.00 18.48 9.24
N VAL A 55 -17.79 18.95 8.89
CA VAL A 55 -17.02 18.38 7.78
C VAL A 55 -16.59 16.95 8.08
N TRP A 56 -16.19 16.65 9.33
CA TRP A 56 -15.89 15.28 9.73
C TRP A 56 -17.08 14.34 9.59
N GLN A 57 -18.28 14.78 10.01
CA GLN A 57 -19.51 14.01 9.86
C GLN A 57 -19.86 13.78 8.39
N ALA A 58 -19.73 14.81 7.55
CA ALA A 58 -19.96 14.67 6.11
C ALA A 58 -18.99 13.66 5.46
N LEU A 59 -17.71 13.70 5.84
CA LEU A 59 -16.72 12.73 5.37
C LEU A 59 -17.06 11.30 5.83
N GLU A 60 -17.53 11.12 7.06
CA GLU A 60 -17.96 9.83 7.59
C GLU A 60 -19.16 9.27 6.86
N ALA A 61 -20.20 10.08 6.69
CA ALA A 61 -21.39 9.70 5.92
C ALA A 61 -21.01 9.30 4.49
N HIS A 62 -20.08 10.03 3.86
CA HIS A 62 -19.56 9.68 2.53
C HIS A 62 -18.87 8.32 2.50
N CYS A 63 -18.00 8.05 3.48
CA CYS A 63 -17.28 6.77 3.57
C CYS A 63 -18.24 5.60 3.79
N ILE A 64 -19.26 5.77 4.65
CA ILE A 64 -20.29 4.76 4.91
C ILE A 64 -21.08 4.48 3.63
N ALA A 65 -21.57 5.54 2.97
CA ALA A 65 -22.39 5.41 1.76
C ALA A 65 -21.66 4.71 0.62
N LYS A 66 -20.34 4.92 0.50
CA LYS A 66 -19.50 4.30 -0.54
C LYS A 66 -18.77 3.04 -0.08
N SER A 67 -18.95 2.62 1.17
CA SER A 67 -18.21 1.50 1.78
C SER A 67 -16.69 1.59 1.58
N CYS A 68 -16.13 2.79 1.72
CA CYS A 68 -14.70 3.05 1.51
C CYS A 68 -14.01 3.57 2.79
N SER A 69 -12.68 3.49 2.81
CA SER A 69 -11.90 4.03 3.93
C SER A 69 -11.72 5.55 3.84
N LYS A 70 -11.51 6.23 4.97
CA LYS A 70 -11.21 7.68 4.99
C LYS A 70 -10.01 8.04 4.11
N SER A 71 -8.95 7.22 4.13
CA SER A 71 -7.75 7.45 3.32
C SER A 71 -7.99 7.28 1.82
N GLU A 72 -8.93 6.40 1.44
CA GLU A 72 -9.37 6.24 0.07
C GLU A 72 -10.24 7.39 -0.41
N ALA A 73 -11.20 7.82 0.40
CA ALA A 73 -12.01 9.00 0.13
C ALA A 73 -11.13 10.25 -0.05
N LEU A 74 -10.20 10.50 0.88
CA LEU A 74 -9.27 11.63 0.82
C LEU A 74 -8.37 11.56 -0.42
N ARG A 75 -7.84 10.38 -0.76
CA ARG A 75 -7.02 10.21 -1.96
C ARG A 75 -7.81 10.55 -3.23
N GLY A 76 -9.02 10.02 -3.37
CA GLY A 76 -9.86 10.30 -4.53
C GLY A 76 -10.21 11.78 -4.67
N MET A 77 -10.50 12.46 -3.55
CA MET A 77 -10.74 13.91 -3.55
C MET A 77 -9.51 14.70 -4.00
N ILE A 78 -8.32 14.37 -3.47
CA ILE A 78 -7.05 15.02 -3.84
C ILE A 78 -6.72 14.79 -5.32
N GLU A 79 -6.83 13.55 -5.78
CA GLU A 79 -6.57 13.19 -7.18
C GLU A 79 -7.53 13.91 -8.14
N THR A 80 -8.82 13.97 -7.81
CA THR A 80 -9.83 14.66 -8.62
C THR A 80 -9.54 16.16 -8.70
N TYR A 81 -9.25 16.79 -7.55
CA TYR A 81 -8.95 18.22 -7.50
C TYR A 81 -7.71 18.56 -8.33
N LEU A 82 -6.60 17.85 -8.13
CA LEU A 82 -5.35 18.12 -8.84
C LEU A 82 -5.43 17.75 -10.33
N HIS A 83 -6.23 16.76 -10.72
CA HIS A 83 -6.42 16.42 -12.14
C HIS A 83 -7.19 17.52 -12.88
N ASN A 84 -8.20 18.12 -12.24
CA ASN A 84 -8.98 19.21 -12.83
C ASN A 84 -8.14 20.48 -13.05
N GLU A 85 -7.25 20.81 -12.11
CA GLU A 85 -6.31 21.94 -12.26
C GLU A 85 -5.38 21.80 -13.49
N HIS A 86 -5.05 20.56 -13.88
CA HIS A 86 -4.25 20.30 -15.08
C HIS A 86 -5.02 20.41 -16.40
N SER A 87 -6.35 20.47 -16.35
CA SER A 87 -7.20 20.57 -17.54
C SER A 87 -7.53 22.02 -17.96
N GLU A 88 -7.45 22.98 -17.04
CA GLU A 88 -7.73 24.41 -17.34
C GLU A 88 -6.48 25.23 -17.71
N GLY A 89 -5.30 24.60 -17.75
CA GLY A 89 -4.03 25.25 -18.07
C GLY A 89 -3.50 25.00 -19.49
N ARG A 90 -4.34 24.77 -20.50
CA ARG A 90 -3.90 24.57 -21.89
C ARG A 90 -4.64 25.45 -22.89
#